data_AF-A0A151H1J5-F1
#
_entry.id   AF-A0A151H1J5-F1
#
_cell.length_a   1.000
_cell.length_b   1.000
_cell.length_c   1.000
_cell.angle_alpha   90.00
_cell.angle_beta   90.00
_cell.angle_gamma   90.00
#
_symmetry.space_group_name_H-M   'P 1'
#
loop_
_entity.id
_entity.type
_entity.pdbx_description
1 polymer ?
#
loop_
_entity_poly.entity_id
_entity_poly.type
_entity_poly.pdbx_seq_one_letter_code
_entity_poly.pdbx_strand_id
1 'polypeptide(L)' 'MREKMAGGGRVGEAVCYYELLQVEKSSSLEEIKKAFRRQALLHHPDKHADRVEEATRIFQQLQEAYECLSNPQ' A
#
# COMPACT_ATOMS: atom_id res chain seq x y z
N MET A 1 -6.42 -14.03 -18.32
CA MET A 1 -5.01 -13.62 -18.16
C MET A 1 -5.00 -12.11 -18.16
N ARG A 2 -4.88 -11.42 -17.03
CA ARG A 2 -4.82 -9.94 -17.02
C ARG A 2 -3.37 -9.50 -17.06
N GLU A 3 -3.07 -8.69 -18.07
CA GLU A 3 -1.76 -8.25 -18.51
C GLU A 3 -0.92 -7.58 -17.42
N LYS A 4 0.36 -7.95 -17.43
CA LYS A 4 1.45 -7.17 -16.86
C LYS A 4 1.56 -5.87 -17.65
N MET A 5 1.40 -4.72 -17.00
CA MET A 5 2.01 -3.47 -17.47
C MET A 5 3.02 -3.00 -16.43
N ALA A 6 4.26 -2.91 -16.90
CA ALA A 6 5.34 -2.23 -16.24
C ALA A 6 5.11 -0.71 -16.40
N GLY A 7 4.82 -0.02 -15.30
CA GLY A 7 4.79 1.44 -15.22
C GLY A 7 6.03 1.94 -14.50
N GLY A 8 7.05 2.34 -15.28
CA GLY A 8 8.25 2.98 -14.76
C GLY A 8 7.95 4.39 -14.24
N GLY A 9 8.57 4.74 -13.11
CA GLY A 9 8.54 6.09 -12.57
C GLY A 9 9.57 6.25 -11.47
N ARG A 10 10.82 6.56 -11.85
CA ARG A 10 11.74 7.23 -10.92
C ARG A 10 11.14 8.60 -10.63
N VAL A 11 10.58 8.81 -9.45
CA VAL A 11 10.31 10.16 -8.94
C VAL A 11 10.74 10.17 -7.47
N GLY A 12 11.65 11.09 -7.17
CA GLY A 12 12.35 11.17 -5.90
C GLY A 12 11.44 11.50 -4.72
N GLU A 13 11.86 10.98 -3.57
CA GLU A 13 11.84 11.64 -2.26
C GLU A 13 10.55 12.42 -1.90
N ALA A 14 9.41 11.78 -2.11
CA ALA A 14 8.18 12.05 -1.40
C ALA A 14 7.54 10.68 -1.16
N VAL A 15 7.22 10.35 0.09
CA VAL A 15 6.67 9.04 0.50
C VAL A 15 5.39 8.79 -0.29
N CYS A 16 5.49 8.10 -1.43
CA CYS A 16 4.35 7.86 -2.29
C CYS A 16 3.52 6.75 -1.67
N TYR A 17 2.37 7.11 -1.12
CA TYR A 17 1.34 6.18 -0.63
C TYR A 17 1.03 5.05 -1.62
N TYR A 18 1.10 5.35 -2.93
CA TYR A 18 0.98 4.37 -4.01
C TYR A 18 2.10 3.30 -4.00
N GLU A 19 3.36 3.67 -3.79
CA GLU A 19 4.48 2.73 -3.72
C GLU A 19 4.40 1.84 -2.46
N LEU A 20 3.92 2.43 -1.36
CA LEU A 20 3.72 1.75 -0.08
C LEU A 20 2.61 0.70 -0.17
N LEU A 21 1.52 1.04 -0.86
CA LEU A 21 0.44 0.11 -1.20
C LEU A 21 0.80 -0.83 -2.37
N GLN A 22 1.97 -0.67 -3.01
CA GLN A 22 2.37 -1.42 -4.21
C GLN A 22 1.34 -1.33 -5.34
N VAL A 23 0.78 -0.13 -5.54
CA VAL A 23 -0.18 0.19 -6.58
C VAL A 23 0.34 1.27 -7.50
N GLU A 24 -0.22 1.36 -8.69
CA GLU A 24 0.10 2.42 -9.61
C GLU A 24 -0.64 3.71 -9.23
N LYS A 25 -0.10 4.86 -9.61
CA LYS A 25 -0.77 6.16 -9.46
C LYS A 25 -2.09 6.23 -10.23
N SER A 26 -2.21 5.41 -11.28
CA SER A 26 -3.42 5.27 -12.11
C SER A 26 -4.35 4.17 -11.61
N SER A 27 -4.05 3.51 -10.49
CA SER A 27 -4.88 2.45 -9.92
C SER A 27 -6.20 3.00 -9.36
N SER A 28 -7.30 2.32 -9.67
CA SER A 28 -8.61 2.64 -9.10
C SER A 28 -8.68 2.34 -7.61
N LEU A 29 -9.62 3.01 -6.93
CA LEU A 29 -10.04 2.76 -5.55
C LEU A 29 -10.17 1.26 -5.19
N GLU A 30 -10.72 0.46 -6.10
CA GLU A 30 -10.85 -1.00 -5.93
C GLU A 30 -9.50 -1.73 -5.86
N GLU A 31 -8.53 -1.33 -6.71
CA GLU A 31 -7.18 -1.88 -6.72
C GLU A 31 -6.42 -1.46 -5.46
N ILE A 32 -6.54 -0.20 -5.05
CA ILE A 32 -5.99 0.33 -3.78
C ILE A 32 -6.51 -0.48 -2.60
N LYS A 33 -7.84 -0.71 -2.52
CA LYS A 33 -8.47 -1.50 -1.46
C LYS A 33 -8.02 -2.96 -1.46
N LYS A 34 -7.79 -3.53 -2.64
CA LYS A 34 -7.31 -4.92 -2.79
C LYS A 34 -5.84 -5.04 -2.37
N ALA A 35 -5.02 -4.06 -2.73
CA ALA A 35 -3.61 -4.03 -2.38
C ALA A 35 -3.41 -3.78 -0.88
N PHE A 36 -4.15 -2.83 -0.29
CA PHE A 36 -4.19 -2.60 1.16
C PHE A 36 -4.49 -3.89 1.92
N ARG A 37 -5.55 -4.63 1.54
CA ARG A 37 -5.89 -5.90 2.19
C ARG A 37 -4.79 -6.95 2.10
N ARG A 38 -4.07 -7.03 0.98
CA ARG A 38 -2.94 -7.96 0.82
C ARG A 38 -1.76 -7.55 1.69
N GLN A 39 -1.41 -6.27 1.69
CA GLN A 39 -0.31 -5.72 2.48
C GLN A 39 -0.58 -5.80 3.98
N ALA A 40 -1.82 -5.51 4.42
CA ALA A 40 -2.25 -5.65 5.80
C ALA A 40 -2.13 -7.08 6.34
N LEU A 41 -2.41 -8.09 5.51
CA LEU A 41 -2.24 -9.50 5.88
C LEU A 41 -0.76 -9.93 5.92
N LEU A 42 0.06 -9.32 5.05
CA LEU A 42 1.51 -9.54 5.01
C LEU A 42 2.22 -8.92 6.21
N HIS A 43 1.86 -7.70 6.57
CA HIS A 43 2.43 -6.96 7.69
C HIS A 43 1.60 -7.09 8.97
N HIS A 44 0.78 -8.14 9.10
CA HIS A 44 -0.05 -8.30 10.28
C HIS A 44 0.81 -8.67 11.52
N PRO A 45 0.66 -7.97 12.67
CA PRO A 45 1.49 -8.21 13.85
C PRO A 45 1.33 -9.64 14.41
N ASP A 46 0.19 -10.29 14.17
CA ASP A 46 -0.08 -11.69 14.56
C ASP A 46 0.89 -12.70 13.91
N LYS A 47 1.31 -12.46 12.65
CA LYS A 47 2.31 -13.31 11.96
C LYS A 47 3.74 -12.84 12.21
N HIS A 48 3.91 -11.62 12.68
CA HIS A 48 5.19 -10.96 12.92
C HIS A 48 5.35 -10.59 14.39
N ALA A 49 5.14 -11.56 15.29
CA ALA A 49 5.29 -11.38 16.74
C ALA A 49 6.70 -10.91 17.16
N ASP A 50 7.71 -11.15 16.32
CA ASP A 50 9.10 -10.72 16.52
C ASP A 50 9.35 -9.26 16.06
N ARG A 51 8.42 -8.69 15.26
CA ARG A 51 8.57 -7.39 14.59
C ARG A 51 7.34 -6.51 14.72
N VAL A 52 6.62 -6.65 15.84
CA VAL A 52 5.32 -6.00 16.06
C VAL A 52 5.41 -4.49 15.86
N GLU A 53 6.46 -3.84 16.36
CA GLU A 53 6.66 -2.39 16.20
C GLU A 53 6.78 -1.97 14.73
N GLU A 54 7.58 -2.69 13.94
CA GLU A 54 7.77 -2.41 12.51
C GLU A 54 6.49 -2.71 11.72
N ALA A 55 5.82 -3.83 12.03
CA ALA A 55 4.52 -4.20 11.47
C ALA A 55 3.46 -3.13 11.75
N THR A 56 3.36 -2.63 12.98
CA THR A 56 2.45 -1.55 13.37
C THR A 56 2.75 -0.26 12.61
N ARG A 57 4.02 0.10 12.46
CA ARG A 57 4.42 1.31 11.72
C ARG A 57 4.05 1.21 10.25
N ILE A 58 4.36 0.09 9.59
CA ILE A 58 3.99 -0.15 8.18
C ILE A 58 2.47 -0.19 8.02
N PHE A 59 1.76 -0.81 8.96
CA PHE A 59 0.29 -0.88 8.95
C PHE A 59 -0.35 0.51 9.06
N GLN A 60 0.15 1.37 9.94
CA GLN A 60 -0.28 2.77 10.04
C GLN A 60 -0.07 3.52 8.73
N GLN A 61 1.11 3.37 8.11
CA GLN A 61 1.41 4.02 6.82
C GLN A 61 0.50 3.50 5.70
N LEU A 62 0.21 2.20 5.66
CA LEU A 62 -0.73 1.60 4.71
C LEU A 62 -2.15 2.14 4.89
N GLN A 63 -2.56 2.35 6.14
CA GLN A 63 -3.88 2.87 6.47
C GLN A 63 -4.00 4.35 6.09
N GLU A 64 -3.02 5.18 6.44
CA GLU A 64 -2.97 6.60 6.04
C GLU A 64 -2.95 6.76 4.52
N ALA A 65 -2.16 5.93 3.83
CA ALA A 65 -2.15 5.82 2.38
C ALA A 65 -3.53 5.49 1.82
N TYR A 66 -4.17 4.45 2.37
CA TYR A 66 -5.50 4.03 1.92
C TYR A 66 -6.55 5.12 2.17
N GLU A 67 -6.58 5.74 3.35
CA GLU A 67 -7.55 6.78 3.67
C GLU A 67 -7.38 8.01 2.76
N CYS A 68 -6.13 8.43 2.52
CA CYS A 68 -5.84 9.56 1.64
C CYS A 68 -6.23 9.27 0.18
N LEU A 69 -5.96 8.07 -0.32
CA LEU A 69 -6.29 7.68 -1.70
C LEU A 69 -7.74 7.23 -1.89
N SER A 70 -8.40 6.79 -0.82
CA SER A 70 -9.77 6.28 -0.84
C SER A 70 -10.82 7.36 -0.60
N ASN A 71 -10.42 8.56 -0.14
CA ASN A 71 -11.32 9.69 0.02
C ASN A 71 -11.16 10.68 -1.14
N PRO A 72 -12.00 10.60 -2.19
CA PRO A 72 -12.10 11.67 -3.16
C PRO A 72 -12.85 12.84 -2.51
N GLN A 73 -12.13 13.84 -2.00
CA GLN A 73 -12.72 15.11 -1.61
C GLN A 73 -12.87 16.03 -2.83
#